data_AF-A0A6N9H4S6-F1
#
_entry.id   AF-A0A6N9H4S6-F1
#
_cell.length_a   1.000
_cell.length_b   1.000
_cell.length_c   1.000
_cell.angle_alpha   90.00
_cell.angle_beta   90.00
_cell.angle_gamma   90.00
#
_symmetry.space_group_name_H-M   'P 1'
#
loop_
_entity.id
_entity.type
_entity.pdbx_description
1 polymer ?
#
loop_
_entity_poly.entity_id
_entity_poly.type
_entity_poly.pdbx_seq_one_letter_code
_entity_poly.pdbx_strand_id
1 'polypeptide(L)'
;MTAAPSPARPVHAPAAVRIPLAAAAEPAAQLAQLREAARRLEAAGVTWLVLGDDGQSGFDAVTVAGWLAPATESIVLVPEAPVTHAEPFHLATATATLDHDSRGRAGWAPIAQTSEAAARLVGRRPAATAGAAWAEVPVVAEAVTALWHSWEPDAIVRDAATGRFVDRERLHYVRFTGTDSVGEEFTITGPSIVPRPPQGTLPTLIRVTGPETAEAAAQAADIVVLAEAPGAAGWDAAPAEDRTVLRALHAQELDTAGAELSEVLVDVADAAGALRLAEWLGSAERGGNAPAQASGRAPAEAGGSETELQNGEPRNGEQGTPR
;
A
#
# COMPACT_ATOMS: atom_id res chain seq x y z
N MET A 1 -9.88 39.91 -26.15
CA MET A 1 -9.90 38.52 -26.65
C MET A 1 -9.61 37.61 -25.46
N THR A 2 -10.66 37.10 -24.84
CA THR A 2 -10.59 36.16 -23.73
C THR A 2 -10.15 34.81 -24.29
N ALA A 3 -9.01 34.30 -23.83
CA ALA A 3 -8.53 32.98 -24.23
C ALA A 3 -9.58 31.93 -23.82
N ALA A 4 -9.98 31.08 -24.76
CA ALA A 4 -10.85 29.95 -24.47
C ALA A 4 -10.13 29.01 -23.48
N PRO A 5 -10.84 28.44 -22.49
CA PRO A 5 -10.25 27.44 -21.60
C PRO A 5 -9.78 26.25 -22.45
N SER A 6 -8.55 25.79 -22.21
CA SER A 6 -8.04 24.54 -22.78
C SER A 6 -9.02 23.39 -22.49
N PRO A 7 -9.25 22.47 -23.45
CA PRO A 7 -10.06 21.30 -23.18
C PRO A 7 -9.43 20.50 -22.04
N ALA A 8 -10.22 20.16 -21.02
CA ALA A 8 -9.78 19.31 -19.92
C ALA A 8 -9.28 17.98 -20.49
N ARG A 9 -8.00 17.69 -20.23
CA ARG A 9 -7.35 16.42 -20.60
C ARG A 9 -8.10 15.27 -19.90
N PRO A 10 -8.31 14.10 -20.54
CA PRO A 10 -8.89 12.94 -19.87
C PRO A 10 -8.06 12.61 -18.62
N VAL A 11 -8.72 12.45 -17.49
CA VAL A 11 -8.08 12.01 -16.25
C VAL A 11 -7.89 10.51 -16.36
N HIS A 12 -6.65 10.06 -16.57
CA HIS A 12 -6.31 8.64 -16.45
C HIS A 12 -6.29 8.26 -14.96
N ALA A 13 -6.84 7.09 -14.63
CA ALA A 13 -6.79 6.55 -13.27
C ALA A 13 -5.32 6.37 -12.82
N PRO A 14 -5.01 6.57 -11.52
CA PRO A 14 -3.68 6.26 -11.02
C PRO A 14 -3.41 4.76 -11.17
N ALA A 15 -2.16 4.41 -11.42
CA ALA A 15 -1.76 3.01 -11.55
C ALA A 15 -1.95 2.26 -10.22
N ALA A 16 -1.67 2.93 -9.10
CA ALA A 16 -1.76 2.33 -7.77
C ALA A 16 -2.43 3.27 -6.76
N VAL A 17 -3.12 2.68 -5.79
CA VAL A 17 -3.62 3.38 -4.60
C VAL A 17 -3.18 2.63 -3.36
N ARG A 18 -2.61 3.33 -2.38
CA ARG A 18 -2.23 2.78 -1.09
C ARG A 18 -3.21 3.20 0.00
N ILE A 19 -3.80 2.24 0.68
CA ILE A 19 -4.72 2.45 1.80
C ILE A 19 -4.07 1.88 3.08
N PRO A 20 -3.72 2.69 4.08
CA PRO A 20 -3.20 2.18 5.35
C PRO A 20 -4.28 1.44 6.14
N LEU A 21 -3.90 0.33 6.78
CA LEU A 21 -4.77 -0.52 7.60
C LEU A 21 -4.69 -0.21 9.09
N ALA A 22 -4.59 1.07 9.44
CA ALA A 22 -4.48 1.52 10.83
C ALA A 22 -5.67 1.05 11.70
N ALA A 23 -5.45 0.99 13.01
CA ALA A 23 -6.50 0.64 13.97
C ALA A 23 -7.69 1.62 13.91
N ALA A 24 -8.91 1.08 13.87
CA ALA A 24 -10.14 1.87 13.93
C ALA A 24 -10.97 1.59 15.19
N ALA A 25 -11.72 2.62 15.60
CA ALA A 25 -12.72 2.50 16.66
C ALA A 25 -13.87 1.54 16.29
N GLU A 26 -14.19 1.43 14.99
CA GLU A 26 -15.26 0.57 14.46
C GLU A 26 -14.70 -0.41 13.41
N PRO A 27 -14.05 -1.52 13.83
CA PRO A 27 -13.36 -2.47 12.94
C PRO A 27 -14.21 -3.01 11.79
N ALA A 28 -15.47 -3.36 12.07
CA ALA A 28 -16.38 -3.92 11.07
C ALA A 28 -16.77 -2.90 9.99
N ALA A 29 -16.96 -1.64 10.38
CA ALA A 29 -17.29 -0.56 9.45
C ALA A 29 -16.09 -0.24 8.53
N GLN A 30 -14.87 -0.21 9.09
CA GLN A 30 -13.65 -0.01 8.32
C GLN A 30 -13.46 -1.10 7.26
N LEU A 31 -13.62 -2.38 7.62
CA LEU A 31 -13.52 -3.48 6.66
C LEU A 31 -14.58 -3.38 5.57
N ALA A 32 -15.84 -3.06 5.92
CA ALA A 32 -16.90 -2.87 4.94
C ALA A 32 -16.58 -1.72 3.95
N GLN A 33 -16.07 -0.60 4.45
CA GLN A 33 -15.62 0.53 3.62
C GLN A 33 -14.43 0.13 2.73
N LEU A 34 -13.47 -0.62 3.25
CA LEU A 34 -12.30 -1.08 2.48
C LEU A 34 -12.71 -1.98 1.31
N ARG A 35 -13.64 -2.93 1.54
CA ARG A 35 -14.17 -3.77 0.46
C ARG A 35 -14.87 -2.94 -0.62
N GLU A 36 -15.68 -1.97 -0.21
CA GLU A 36 -16.34 -1.09 -1.16
C GLU A 36 -15.33 -0.22 -1.92
N ALA A 37 -14.31 0.30 -1.24
CA ALA A 37 -13.24 1.07 -1.84
C ALA A 37 -12.50 0.24 -2.90
N ALA A 38 -12.11 -0.99 -2.58
CA ALA A 38 -11.43 -1.90 -3.52
C ALA A 38 -12.25 -2.10 -4.80
N ARG A 39 -13.56 -2.37 -4.69
CA ARG A 39 -14.46 -2.54 -5.84
C ARG A 39 -14.62 -1.27 -6.67
N ARG A 40 -14.71 -0.11 -6.02
CA ARG A 40 -14.88 1.17 -6.74
C ARG A 40 -13.59 1.63 -7.41
N LEU A 41 -12.45 1.42 -6.78
CA LEU A 41 -11.14 1.71 -7.37
C LEU A 41 -10.90 0.80 -8.58
N GLU A 42 -11.22 -0.49 -8.47
CA GLU A 42 -11.21 -1.42 -9.59
C GLU A 42 -12.12 -0.95 -10.74
N ALA A 43 -13.38 -0.61 -10.44
CA ALA A 43 -14.31 -0.10 -11.45
C ALA A 43 -13.88 1.24 -12.08
N ALA A 44 -13.06 2.01 -11.37
CA ALA A 44 -12.46 3.26 -11.84
C ALA A 44 -11.10 3.05 -12.54
N GLY A 45 -10.71 1.82 -12.82
CA GLY A 45 -9.51 1.51 -13.61
C GLY A 45 -8.19 1.52 -12.84
N VAL A 46 -8.21 1.50 -11.50
CA VAL A 46 -6.99 1.35 -10.70
C VAL A 46 -6.45 -0.07 -10.83
N THR A 47 -5.16 -0.20 -11.16
CA THR A 47 -4.53 -1.50 -11.40
C THR A 47 -4.02 -2.15 -10.13
N TRP A 48 -3.45 -1.40 -9.19
CA TRP A 48 -2.83 -1.93 -7.98
C TRP A 48 -3.44 -1.30 -6.72
N LEU A 49 -3.88 -2.15 -5.79
CA LEU A 49 -4.27 -1.75 -4.44
C LEU A 49 -3.20 -2.19 -3.46
N VAL A 50 -2.45 -1.23 -2.94
CA VAL A 50 -1.47 -1.46 -1.87
C VAL A 50 -2.17 -1.34 -0.53
N LEU A 51 -2.12 -2.41 0.27
CA LEU A 51 -2.65 -2.42 1.62
C LEU A 51 -1.51 -2.11 2.57
N GLY A 52 -1.54 -0.90 3.12
CA GLY A 52 -0.46 -0.37 3.93
C GLY A 52 -0.47 -0.95 5.34
N ASP A 53 0.68 -1.42 5.80
CA ASP A 53 0.87 -2.03 7.12
C ASP A 53 2.02 -1.31 7.81
N ASP A 54 1.79 -0.78 9.02
CA ASP A 54 2.83 -0.11 9.80
C ASP A 54 3.62 -1.08 10.70
N GLY A 55 3.23 -2.37 10.70
CA GLY A 55 3.77 -3.45 11.51
C GLY A 55 3.64 -3.23 13.02
N GLN A 56 2.74 -2.34 13.45
CA GLN A 56 2.57 -1.90 14.83
C GLN A 56 1.10 -1.92 15.27
N SER A 57 0.18 -1.57 14.38
CA SER A 57 -1.22 -1.37 14.70
C SER A 57 -2.15 -1.74 13.55
N GLY A 58 -3.39 -2.11 13.89
CA GLY A 58 -4.43 -2.37 12.90
C GLY A 58 -4.49 -3.80 12.41
N PHE A 59 -4.86 -3.99 11.15
CA PHE A 59 -5.08 -5.31 10.56
C PHE A 59 -3.88 -5.80 9.76
N ASP A 60 -3.59 -7.10 9.86
CA ASP A 60 -2.60 -7.78 9.02
C ASP A 60 -2.96 -7.67 7.53
N ALA A 61 -2.09 -7.04 6.74
CA ALA A 61 -2.37 -6.72 5.34
C ALA A 61 -2.54 -7.96 4.47
N VAL A 62 -1.78 -9.04 4.70
CA VAL A 62 -1.86 -10.27 3.90
C VAL A 62 -3.21 -10.96 4.11
N THR A 63 -3.68 -11.03 5.36
CA THR A 63 -5.00 -11.58 5.70
C THR A 63 -6.12 -10.75 5.09
N VAL A 64 -6.02 -9.42 5.15
CA VAL A 64 -7.00 -8.51 4.52
C VAL A 64 -6.98 -8.65 3.01
N ALA A 65 -5.81 -8.82 2.38
CA ALA A 65 -5.70 -9.08 0.94
C ALA A 65 -6.44 -10.37 0.56
N GLY A 66 -6.24 -11.47 1.30
CA GLY A 66 -6.95 -12.74 1.06
C GLY A 66 -8.47 -12.60 1.21
N TRP A 67 -8.93 -11.80 2.17
CA TRP A 67 -10.35 -11.48 2.34
C TRP A 67 -10.94 -10.62 1.20
N LEU A 68 -10.13 -9.75 0.59
CA LEU A 68 -10.52 -8.93 -0.56
C LEU A 68 -10.45 -9.66 -1.90
N ALA A 69 -9.56 -10.66 -2.04
CA ALA A 69 -9.32 -11.41 -3.27
C ALA A 69 -10.60 -11.90 -3.97
N PRO A 70 -11.58 -12.54 -3.30
CA PRO A 70 -12.83 -12.97 -3.95
C PRO A 70 -13.84 -11.84 -4.17
N ALA A 71 -13.60 -10.64 -3.63
CA ALA A 71 -14.50 -9.48 -3.76
C ALA A 71 -14.13 -8.56 -4.94
N THR A 72 -13.03 -8.83 -5.63
CA THR A 72 -12.52 -8.09 -6.78
C THR A 72 -12.17 -9.05 -7.93
N GLU A 73 -12.07 -8.54 -9.16
CA GLU A 73 -11.91 -9.36 -10.37
C GLU A 73 -10.60 -9.13 -11.14
N SER A 74 -10.08 -7.91 -11.16
CA SER A 74 -8.94 -7.47 -11.97
C SER A 74 -7.88 -6.68 -11.23
N ILE A 75 -8.21 -6.01 -10.12
CA ILE A 75 -7.22 -5.22 -9.36
C ILE A 75 -6.18 -6.14 -8.70
N VAL A 76 -4.91 -5.75 -8.75
CA VAL A 76 -3.80 -6.46 -8.09
C VAL A 76 -3.76 -6.08 -6.63
N LEU A 77 -3.70 -7.06 -5.73
CA LEU A 77 -3.66 -6.86 -4.29
C LEU A 77 -2.21 -6.97 -3.79
N VAL A 78 -1.69 -5.90 -3.20
CA VAL A 78 -0.30 -5.81 -2.72
C VAL A 78 -0.28 -5.49 -1.22
N PRO A 79 -0.24 -6.50 -0.35
CA PRO A 79 -0.02 -6.25 1.06
C PRO A 79 1.43 -5.78 1.32
N GLU A 80 1.57 -4.74 2.14
CA GLU A 80 2.83 -4.46 2.83
C GLU A 80 3.04 -5.53 3.91
N ALA A 81 4.17 -6.25 3.89
CA ALA A 81 4.45 -7.29 4.87
C ALA A 81 5.83 -7.10 5.50
N PRO A 82 5.90 -6.87 6.83
CA PRO A 82 7.17 -6.76 7.56
C PRO A 82 8.00 -8.04 7.51
N VAL A 83 9.25 -7.94 7.06
CA VAL A 83 10.15 -9.09 6.94
C VAL A 83 11.02 -9.32 8.16
N THR A 84 11.29 -8.29 8.95
CA THR A 84 12.28 -8.31 10.05
C THR A 84 11.82 -9.08 11.29
N HIS A 85 10.63 -9.65 11.29
CA HIS A 85 10.12 -10.42 12.43
C HIS A 85 9.32 -11.64 11.98
N ALA A 86 8.76 -11.59 10.77
CA ALA A 86 8.11 -12.73 10.15
C ALA A 86 9.14 -13.78 9.70
N GLU A 87 8.76 -15.04 9.79
CA GLU A 87 9.58 -16.13 9.30
C GLU A 87 9.36 -16.29 7.77
N PRO A 88 10.42 -16.34 6.94
CA PRO A 88 10.27 -16.27 5.48
C PRO A 88 9.45 -17.42 4.88
N PHE A 89 9.49 -18.63 5.46
CA PHE A 89 8.70 -19.75 4.98
C PHE A 89 7.18 -19.50 5.12
N HIS A 90 6.74 -18.87 6.21
CA HIS A 90 5.34 -18.46 6.37
C HIS A 90 4.96 -17.27 5.48
N LEU A 91 5.86 -16.32 5.23
CA LEU A 91 5.61 -15.25 4.25
C LEU A 91 5.43 -15.82 2.85
N ALA A 92 6.30 -16.75 2.42
CA ALA A 92 6.17 -17.43 1.14
C ALA A 92 4.84 -18.19 1.01
N THR A 93 4.46 -18.90 2.08
CA THR A 93 3.18 -19.63 2.17
C THR A 93 2.00 -18.69 2.01
N ALA A 94 1.97 -17.59 2.78
CA ALA A 94 0.86 -16.66 2.80
C ALA A 94 0.70 -15.92 1.46
N THR A 95 1.80 -15.44 0.88
CA THR A 95 1.80 -14.74 -0.42
C THR A 95 1.47 -15.67 -1.58
N ALA A 96 2.00 -16.90 -1.61
CA ALA A 96 1.62 -17.90 -2.61
C ALA A 96 0.13 -18.25 -2.52
N THR A 97 -0.40 -18.37 -1.29
CA THR A 97 -1.83 -18.63 -1.07
C THR A 97 -2.68 -17.47 -1.58
N LEU A 98 -2.28 -16.22 -1.30
CA LEU A 98 -2.94 -15.04 -1.85
C LEU A 98 -2.96 -15.04 -3.38
N ASP A 99 -1.90 -15.50 -4.03
CA ASP A 99 -1.85 -15.60 -5.49
C ASP A 99 -2.86 -16.64 -6.02
N HIS A 100 -3.01 -17.78 -5.35
CA HIS A 100 -4.07 -18.74 -5.67
C HIS A 100 -5.47 -18.17 -5.44
N ASP A 101 -5.72 -17.53 -4.29
CA ASP A 101 -7.02 -16.97 -3.93
C ASP A 101 -7.45 -15.84 -4.88
N SER A 102 -6.49 -15.01 -5.29
CA SER A 102 -6.71 -13.90 -6.24
C SER A 102 -6.69 -14.33 -7.71
N ARG A 103 -6.32 -15.59 -7.99
CA ARG A 103 -6.17 -16.17 -9.33
C ARG A 103 -5.08 -15.48 -10.17
N GLY A 104 -3.92 -15.23 -9.58
CA GLY A 104 -2.81 -14.59 -10.26
C GLY A 104 -2.90 -13.07 -10.28
N ARG A 105 -3.40 -12.47 -9.19
CA ARG A 105 -3.46 -11.00 -9.01
C ARG A 105 -2.86 -10.59 -7.68
N ALA A 106 -1.85 -11.30 -7.21
CA ALA A 106 -1.12 -10.95 -6.01
C ALA A 106 0.19 -10.26 -6.36
N GLY A 107 0.48 -9.16 -5.67
CA GLY A 107 1.84 -8.69 -5.49
C GLY A 107 2.23 -8.77 -4.02
N TRP A 108 3.42 -8.30 -3.70
CA TRP A 108 3.85 -8.14 -2.32
C TRP A 108 4.78 -6.91 -2.20
N ALA A 109 4.58 -6.11 -1.16
CA ALA A 109 5.52 -5.07 -0.76
C ALA A 109 6.27 -5.46 0.53
N PRO A 110 7.51 -5.98 0.46
CA PRO A 110 8.30 -6.23 1.65
C PRO A 110 8.71 -4.91 2.30
N ILE A 111 8.49 -4.80 3.60
CA ILE A 111 8.90 -3.64 4.40
C ILE A 111 9.78 -4.08 5.57
N ALA A 112 10.64 -3.18 6.02
CA ALA A 112 11.47 -3.40 7.19
C ALA A 112 10.87 -2.70 8.42
N GLN A 113 10.68 -3.44 9.52
CA GLN A 113 10.26 -2.86 10.80
C GLN A 113 11.49 -2.49 11.63
N THR A 114 11.58 -1.23 12.05
CA THR A 114 12.70 -0.66 12.82
C THR A 114 12.28 -0.14 14.20
N SER A 115 10.98 -0.22 14.53
CA SER A 115 10.45 0.22 15.82
C SER A 115 10.82 -0.75 16.93
N GLU A 116 11.51 -0.25 17.96
CA GLU A 116 11.79 -1.00 19.19
C GLU A 116 10.49 -1.36 19.94
N ALA A 117 9.43 -0.56 19.80
CA ALA A 117 8.12 -0.92 20.34
C ALA A 117 7.52 -2.13 19.61
N ALA A 118 7.58 -2.16 18.28
CA ALA A 118 7.13 -3.30 17.48
C ALA A 118 7.94 -4.57 17.81
N ALA A 119 9.27 -4.45 17.89
CA ALA A 119 10.15 -5.56 18.22
C ALA A 119 9.80 -6.21 19.56
N ARG A 120 9.47 -5.40 20.58
CA ARG A 120 9.01 -5.91 21.89
C ARG A 120 7.67 -6.62 21.85
N LEU A 121 6.76 -6.24 20.96
CA LEU A 121 5.46 -6.93 20.81
C LEU A 121 5.64 -8.34 20.25
N VAL A 122 6.58 -8.52 19.33
CA VAL A 122 6.92 -9.85 18.78
C VAL A 122 7.76 -10.66 19.77
N GLY A 123 8.70 -10.01 20.47
CA GLY A 123 9.51 -10.63 21.53
C GLY A 123 10.57 -11.62 21.04
N ARG A 124 10.90 -11.61 19.74
CA ARG A 124 11.87 -12.55 19.12
C ARG A 124 13.31 -12.02 19.11
N ARG A 125 13.49 -10.74 18.75
CA ARG A 125 14.80 -10.07 18.62
C ARG A 125 14.64 -8.55 18.76
N PRO A 126 15.68 -7.79 19.14
CA PRO A 126 15.61 -6.33 19.26
C PRO A 126 15.42 -5.66 17.90
N ALA A 127 15.05 -4.37 17.88
CA ALA A 127 15.02 -3.64 16.62
C ALA A 127 16.43 -3.42 16.07
N ALA A 128 16.57 -3.62 14.75
CA ALA A 128 17.80 -3.34 14.04
C ALA A 128 17.84 -1.87 13.58
N THR A 129 19.04 -1.40 13.20
CA THR A 129 19.17 -0.11 12.52
C THR A 129 18.44 -0.16 11.17
N ALA A 130 18.02 0.99 10.64
CA ALA A 130 17.35 1.05 9.34
C ALA A 130 18.16 0.35 8.24
N GLY A 131 19.48 0.57 8.19
CA GLY A 131 20.35 -0.09 7.22
C GLY A 131 20.35 -1.60 7.35
N ALA A 132 20.50 -2.15 8.56
CA ALA A 132 20.50 -3.59 8.77
C ALA A 132 19.12 -4.23 8.53
N ALA A 133 18.04 -3.52 8.90
CA ALA A 133 16.67 -3.95 8.69
C ALA A 133 16.31 -4.01 7.19
N TRP A 134 16.72 -3.01 6.41
CA TRP A 134 16.50 -2.99 4.95
C TRP A 134 17.45 -3.91 4.19
N ALA A 135 18.66 -4.18 4.70
CA ALA A 135 19.57 -5.17 4.11
C ALA A 135 19.05 -6.62 4.20
N GLU A 136 18.15 -6.93 5.15
CA GLU A 136 17.50 -8.24 5.25
C GLU A 136 16.37 -8.43 4.21
N VAL A 137 15.78 -7.35 3.70
CA VAL A 137 14.72 -7.41 2.68
C VAL A 137 15.10 -8.26 1.45
N PRO A 138 16.24 -8.01 0.77
CA PRO A 138 16.63 -8.85 -0.35
C PRO A 138 16.91 -10.31 0.04
N VAL A 139 17.46 -10.56 1.24
CA VAL A 139 17.71 -11.93 1.74
C VAL A 139 16.39 -12.70 1.90
N VAL A 140 15.36 -12.04 2.45
CA VAL A 140 14.03 -12.64 2.62
C VAL A 140 13.31 -12.79 1.28
N ALA A 141 13.43 -11.81 0.38
CA ALA A 141 12.86 -11.89 -0.96
C ALA A 141 13.44 -13.07 -1.77
N GLU A 142 14.75 -13.31 -1.66
CA GLU A 142 15.41 -14.47 -2.26
C GLU A 142 14.87 -15.79 -1.68
N ALA A 143 14.79 -15.90 -0.35
CA ALA A 143 14.26 -17.08 0.33
C ALA A 143 12.82 -17.41 -0.10
N VAL A 144 11.96 -16.37 -0.17
CA VAL A 144 10.57 -16.53 -0.58
C VAL A 144 10.46 -16.92 -2.05
N THR A 145 11.22 -16.27 -2.93
CA THR A 145 11.23 -16.60 -4.37
C THR A 145 11.70 -18.04 -4.60
N ALA A 146 12.73 -18.50 -3.88
CA ALA A 146 13.19 -19.88 -3.92
C ALA A 146 12.08 -20.86 -3.49
N LEU A 147 11.29 -20.52 -2.48
CA LEU A 147 10.15 -21.34 -2.02
C LEU A 147 9.02 -21.38 -3.05
N TRP A 148 8.66 -20.26 -3.70
CA TRP A 148 7.68 -20.26 -4.79
C TRP A 148 8.09 -21.16 -5.95
N HIS A 149 9.40 -21.26 -6.21
CA HIS A 149 9.97 -22.12 -7.25
C HIS A 149 10.34 -23.54 -6.80
N SER A 150 10.09 -23.89 -5.54
CA SER A 150 10.33 -25.25 -5.04
C SER A 150 9.40 -26.31 -5.67
N TRP A 151 8.36 -25.87 -6.38
CA TRP A 151 7.50 -26.70 -7.22
C TRP A 151 7.70 -26.32 -8.69
N GLU A 152 7.98 -27.32 -9.54
CA GLU A 152 7.98 -27.11 -10.99
C GLU A 152 6.55 -26.91 -11.54
N PRO A 153 6.41 -26.32 -12.74
CA PRO A 153 5.15 -26.39 -13.50
C PRO A 153 4.64 -27.84 -13.64
N ASP A 154 3.32 -28.00 -13.57
CA ASP A 154 2.62 -29.29 -13.66
C ASP A 154 3.05 -30.35 -12.63
N ALA A 155 3.63 -29.96 -11.49
CA ALA A 155 3.91 -30.86 -10.36
C ALA A 155 2.64 -31.55 -9.82
N ILE A 156 1.46 -30.94 -9.99
CA ILE A 156 0.18 -31.54 -9.65
C ILE A 156 -0.37 -32.30 -10.87
N VAL A 157 -0.19 -33.63 -10.89
CA VAL A 157 -0.52 -34.49 -12.04
C VAL A 157 -1.94 -35.09 -11.97
N ARG A 158 -2.53 -35.22 -10.77
CA ARG A 158 -3.90 -35.75 -10.54
C ARG A 158 -4.21 -37.06 -11.28
N ASP A 159 -3.26 -37.99 -11.32
CA ASP A 159 -3.40 -39.26 -12.02
C ASP A 159 -4.25 -40.24 -11.19
N ALA A 160 -5.53 -40.37 -11.57
CA ALA A 160 -6.48 -41.26 -10.93
C ALA A 160 -6.18 -42.76 -11.17
N ALA A 161 -5.50 -43.11 -12.27
CA ALA A 161 -5.17 -44.49 -12.59
C ALA A 161 -4.03 -45.02 -11.70
N THR A 162 -3.05 -44.17 -11.38
CA THR A 162 -1.95 -44.52 -10.47
C THR A 162 -2.17 -44.08 -9.03
N GLY A 163 -3.20 -43.28 -8.76
CA GLY A 163 -3.47 -42.68 -7.44
C GLY A 163 -2.47 -41.59 -7.03
N ARG A 164 -1.65 -41.11 -7.97
CA ARG A 164 -0.63 -40.06 -7.72
C ARG A 164 -1.25 -38.69 -7.90
N PHE A 165 -1.27 -37.89 -6.83
CA PHE A 165 -1.70 -36.48 -6.93
C PHE A 165 -0.57 -35.54 -7.37
N VAL A 166 0.64 -35.77 -6.87
CA VAL A 166 1.83 -34.95 -7.10
C VAL A 166 2.95 -35.81 -7.69
N ASP A 167 3.72 -35.22 -8.62
CA ASP A 167 5.00 -35.77 -9.05
C ASP A 167 6.12 -35.32 -8.11
N ARG A 168 6.65 -36.25 -7.31
CA ARG A 168 7.67 -35.93 -6.29
C ARG A 168 9.01 -35.50 -6.89
N GLU A 169 9.30 -35.90 -8.13
CA GLU A 169 10.53 -35.51 -8.84
C GLU A 169 10.52 -34.03 -9.24
N ARG A 170 9.33 -33.40 -9.19
CA ARG A 170 9.10 -31.98 -9.50
C ARG A 170 9.04 -31.09 -8.25
N LEU A 171 9.38 -31.63 -7.08
CA LEU A 171 9.46 -30.90 -5.81
C LEU A 171 10.91 -30.86 -5.34
N HIS A 172 11.39 -29.66 -5.03
CA HIS A 172 12.79 -29.40 -4.74
C HIS A 172 12.98 -28.75 -3.38
N TYR A 173 13.88 -29.33 -2.57
CA TYR A 173 14.34 -28.70 -1.35
C TYR A 173 15.15 -27.43 -1.66
N VAL A 174 14.78 -26.30 -1.06
CA VAL A 174 15.45 -25.02 -1.30
C VAL A 174 16.80 -24.92 -0.60
N ARG A 175 16.93 -25.51 0.60
CA ARG A 175 18.16 -25.48 1.44
C ARG A 175 18.80 -24.09 1.50
N PHE A 176 17.98 -23.09 1.81
CA PHE A 176 18.39 -21.70 1.90
C PHE A 176 19.06 -21.42 3.25
N THR A 177 20.11 -20.59 3.24
CA THR A 177 20.77 -20.04 4.43
C THR A 177 20.86 -18.54 4.25
N GLY A 178 20.38 -17.78 5.23
CA GLY A 178 20.42 -16.32 5.23
C GLY A 178 20.89 -15.76 6.56
N THR A 179 21.19 -14.47 6.57
CA THR A 179 21.52 -13.72 7.78
C THR A 179 20.46 -12.67 8.03
N ASP A 180 20.05 -12.58 9.27
CA ASP A 180 18.95 -11.75 9.72
C ASP A 180 19.41 -10.32 10.08
N SER A 181 18.49 -9.38 10.34
CA SER A 181 18.86 -7.97 10.60
C SER A 181 19.70 -7.72 11.86
N VAL A 182 19.85 -8.72 12.74
CA VAL A 182 20.70 -8.64 13.95
C VAL A 182 21.99 -9.47 13.82
N GLY A 183 22.23 -10.06 12.65
CA GLY A 183 23.45 -10.79 12.31
C GLY A 183 23.40 -12.29 12.61
N GLU A 184 22.23 -12.84 12.95
CA GLU A 184 22.08 -14.28 13.22
C GLU A 184 21.74 -15.06 11.95
N GLU A 185 22.29 -16.27 11.84
CA GLU A 185 21.99 -17.16 10.70
C GLU A 185 20.63 -17.84 10.89
N PHE A 186 19.86 -17.95 9.81
CA PHE A 186 18.68 -18.80 9.74
C PHE A 186 18.73 -19.69 8.50
N THR A 187 18.07 -20.85 8.58
CA THR A 187 18.05 -21.82 7.48
C THR A 187 16.63 -22.28 7.19
N ILE A 188 16.35 -22.56 5.91
CA ILE A 188 15.07 -23.05 5.42
C ILE A 188 15.31 -24.26 4.53
N THR A 189 14.78 -25.41 4.92
CA THR A 189 14.97 -26.65 4.15
C THR A 189 14.06 -26.72 2.91
N GLY A 190 12.81 -26.27 3.02
CA GLY A 190 11.78 -26.46 1.97
C GLY A 190 11.37 -27.93 1.81
N PRO A 191 10.68 -28.30 0.70
CA PRO A 191 10.02 -27.41 -0.26
C PRO A 191 8.89 -26.60 0.40
N SER A 192 8.30 -25.67 -0.35
CA SER A 192 7.05 -25.00 0.05
C SER A 192 5.94 -26.02 0.31
N ILE A 193 5.07 -25.74 1.29
CA ILE A 193 3.84 -26.50 1.54
C ILE A 193 2.67 -26.03 0.67
N VAL A 194 2.80 -24.88 0.01
CA VAL A 194 1.83 -24.35 -0.96
C VAL A 194 2.34 -24.64 -2.36
N PRO A 195 1.48 -25.11 -3.29
CA PRO A 195 1.87 -25.28 -4.69
C PRO A 195 2.41 -23.99 -5.30
N ARG A 196 3.20 -24.13 -6.38
CA ARG A 196 3.68 -23.00 -7.18
C ARG A 196 2.57 -21.95 -7.38
N PRO A 197 2.81 -20.67 -7.08
CA PRO A 197 1.85 -19.60 -7.36
C PRO A 197 1.43 -19.61 -8.85
N PRO A 198 0.17 -19.28 -9.20
CA PRO A 198 -0.25 -19.15 -10.59
C PRO A 198 0.66 -18.27 -11.45
N GLN A 199 1.19 -17.17 -10.90
CA GLN A 199 2.13 -16.28 -11.60
C GLN A 199 3.56 -16.84 -11.67
N GLY A 200 3.87 -17.87 -10.88
CA GLY A 200 5.23 -18.39 -10.66
C GLY A 200 6.03 -17.50 -9.71
N THR A 201 6.17 -16.23 -10.03
CA THR A 201 6.82 -15.19 -9.20
C THR A 201 5.84 -14.04 -9.05
N LEU A 202 5.59 -13.60 -7.81
CA LEU A 202 4.74 -12.44 -7.56
C LEU A 202 5.58 -11.16 -7.73
N PRO A 203 5.01 -10.07 -8.29
CA PRO A 203 5.66 -8.78 -8.37
C PRO A 203 5.98 -8.22 -6.98
N THR A 204 7.25 -7.84 -6.80
CA THR A 204 7.76 -7.24 -5.58
C THR A 204 7.81 -5.72 -5.72
N LEU A 205 7.07 -5.00 -4.88
CA LEU A 205 7.01 -3.54 -4.85
C LEU A 205 7.79 -3.00 -3.67
N ILE A 206 8.79 -2.14 -3.91
CA ILE A 206 9.52 -1.45 -2.84
C ILE A 206 9.38 0.06 -3.00
N ARG A 207 8.96 0.72 -1.91
CA ARG A 207 8.90 2.18 -1.82
C ARG A 207 10.27 2.71 -1.39
N VAL A 208 10.83 3.62 -2.19
CA VAL A 208 12.13 4.24 -1.93
C VAL A 208 11.92 5.59 -1.25
N THR A 209 12.29 5.67 0.02
CA THR A 209 12.21 6.88 0.86
C THR A 209 13.59 7.39 1.30
N GLY A 210 14.66 6.65 0.99
CA GLY A 210 16.03 6.96 1.39
C GLY A 210 17.05 5.96 0.83
N PRO A 211 18.35 6.14 1.13
CA PRO A 211 19.42 5.30 0.60
C PRO A 211 19.25 3.81 0.90
N GLU A 212 18.85 3.46 2.12
CA GLU A 212 18.69 2.06 2.57
C GLU A 212 17.59 1.35 1.78
N THR A 213 16.46 2.03 1.57
CA THR A 213 15.36 1.51 0.73
C THR A 213 15.73 1.43 -0.75
N ALA A 214 16.57 2.35 -1.24
CA ALA A 214 17.02 2.35 -2.63
C ALA A 214 17.93 1.15 -2.92
N GLU A 215 18.83 0.83 -1.98
CA GLU A 215 19.71 -0.33 -2.08
C GLU A 215 18.91 -1.64 -2.04
N ALA A 216 17.94 -1.76 -1.13
CA ALA A 216 17.04 -2.92 -1.08
C ALA A 216 16.21 -3.05 -2.38
N ALA A 217 15.66 -1.94 -2.87
CA ALA A 217 14.90 -1.91 -4.12
C ALA A 217 15.73 -2.37 -5.32
N ALA A 218 16.99 -1.93 -5.42
CA ALA A 218 17.88 -2.31 -6.51
C ALA A 218 18.18 -3.82 -6.56
N GLN A 219 18.07 -4.54 -5.43
CA GLN A 219 18.36 -5.96 -5.33
C GLN A 219 17.11 -6.85 -5.43
N ALA A 220 15.94 -6.35 -5.01
CA ALA A 220 14.76 -7.19 -4.80
C ALA A 220 13.46 -6.70 -5.45
N ALA A 221 13.39 -5.45 -5.91
CA ALA A 221 12.14 -4.91 -6.44
C ALA A 221 11.97 -5.21 -7.94
N ASP A 222 10.78 -5.65 -8.31
CA ASP A 222 10.30 -5.60 -9.69
C ASP A 222 9.72 -4.20 -9.99
N ILE A 223 9.09 -3.59 -8.98
CA ILE A 223 8.43 -2.29 -9.06
C ILE A 223 9.01 -1.36 -8.00
N VAL A 224 9.58 -0.24 -8.44
CA VAL A 224 10.11 0.80 -7.57
C VAL A 224 9.14 1.97 -7.52
N VAL A 225 8.72 2.35 -6.32
CA VAL A 225 7.89 3.55 -6.09
C VAL A 225 8.72 4.60 -5.38
N LEU A 226 9.04 5.70 -6.07
CA LEU A 226 9.83 6.78 -5.49
C LEU A 226 8.96 7.67 -4.62
N ALA A 227 9.20 7.66 -3.31
CA ALA A 227 8.66 8.64 -2.37
C ALA A 227 9.47 9.93 -2.46
N GLU A 228 8.82 11.04 -2.87
CA GLU A 228 9.47 12.35 -2.79
C GLU A 228 9.88 12.62 -1.32
N ALA A 229 11.17 12.86 -1.12
CA ALA A 229 11.72 13.28 0.17
C ALA A 229 11.36 14.77 0.45
N PRO A 230 11.25 15.19 1.72
CA PRO A 230 11.01 16.59 2.07
C PRO A 230 12.23 17.44 1.68
N GLY A 231 12.16 18.05 0.49
CA GLY A 231 13.26 18.81 -0.09
C GLY A 231 12.88 19.56 -1.38
N ALA A 232 11.63 20.00 -1.53
CA ALA A 232 11.23 20.91 -2.60
C ALA A 232 10.84 22.27 -1.99
N ALA A 233 11.85 23.10 -1.71
CA ALA A 233 11.62 24.51 -1.47
C ALA A 233 11.07 25.16 -2.75
N GLY A 234 9.87 25.70 -2.66
CA GLY A 234 9.31 26.66 -3.61
C GLY A 234 8.17 26.14 -4.47
N TRP A 235 6.94 26.14 -3.92
CA TRP A 235 5.75 26.37 -4.74
C TRP A 235 4.66 27.07 -3.92
N ASP A 236 4.62 28.41 -4.06
CA ASP A 236 3.54 29.23 -3.54
C ASP A 236 2.32 29.15 -4.47
N ALA A 237 1.15 28.93 -3.86
CA ALA A 237 -0.23 29.11 -4.35
C ALA A 237 -0.98 27.89 -4.96
N ALA A 238 -1.53 27.03 -4.08
CA ALA A 238 -2.90 26.45 -4.15
C ALA A 238 -3.23 25.72 -2.82
N PRO A 239 -4.50 25.63 -2.37
CA PRO A 239 -4.83 25.26 -1.00
C PRO A 239 -4.73 23.75 -0.72
N ALA A 240 -4.45 23.46 0.54
CA ALA A 240 -4.21 22.16 1.15
C ALA A 240 -5.29 21.10 0.92
N GLU A 241 -4.87 19.91 0.49
CA GLU A 241 -5.33 18.58 0.89
C GLU A 241 -4.38 17.54 0.23
N ASP A 242 -3.76 16.72 1.07
CA ASP A 242 -2.62 15.81 0.82
C ASP A 242 -2.56 15.17 -0.57
N ARG A 243 -1.49 15.48 -1.33
CA ARG A 243 -1.14 14.77 -2.56
C ARG A 243 0.36 14.55 -2.64
N THR A 244 0.79 13.34 -2.31
CA THR A 244 2.09 12.82 -2.76
C THR A 244 1.85 12.13 -4.09
N VAL A 245 2.42 12.68 -5.18
CA VAL A 245 2.40 12.07 -6.51
C VAL A 245 3.70 11.27 -6.63
N LEU A 246 3.59 9.94 -6.55
CA LEU A 246 4.75 9.05 -6.63
C LEU A 246 4.96 8.59 -8.06
N ARG A 247 6.21 8.50 -8.53
CA ARG A 247 6.57 7.92 -9.83
C ARG A 247 6.99 6.46 -9.63
N ALA A 248 6.24 5.52 -10.22
CA ALA A 248 6.61 4.12 -10.34
C ALA A 248 7.45 3.96 -11.62
N LEU A 249 8.73 3.61 -11.46
CA LEU A 249 9.62 3.32 -12.58
C LEU A 249 9.87 1.82 -12.65
N HIS A 250 9.76 1.23 -13.85
CA HIS A 250 10.26 -0.12 -14.09
C HIS A 250 11.80 -0.07 -14.14
N ALA A 251 12.47 -0.96 -13.41
CA ALA A 251 13.93 -0.94 -13.23
C ALA A 251 14.73 -1.04 -14.55
N GLN A 252 14.10 -1.45 -15.65
CA GLN A 252 14.72 -1.58 -16.98
C GLN A 252 14.68 -0.29 -17.84
N GLU A 253 14.08 0.80 -17.37
CA GLU A 253 13.82 2.01 -18.19
C GLU A 253 14.56 3.28 -17.72
N LEU A 254 15.52 3.14 -16.81
CA LEU A 254 16.23 4.27 -16.18
C LEU A 254 17.01 5.19 -17.15
N ASP A 255 17.19 4.81 -18.42
CA ASP A 255 18.01 5.57 -19.38
C ASP A 255 17.22 6.37 -20.44
N THR A 256 15.87 6.33 -20.51
CA THR A 256 15.18 6.96 -21.69
C THR A 256 13.77 7.54 -21.57
N ALA A 257 13.07 7.54 -20.43
CA ALA A 257 11.63 7.83 -20.45
C ALA A 257 11.22 9.29 -20.10
N GLY A 258 10.82 10.04 -21.14
CA GLY A 258 9.91 11.20 -21.05
C GLY A 258 8.44 10.74 -21.11
N ALA A 259 7.89 10.30 -19.97
CA ALA A 259 6.66 9.51 -19.90
C ALA A 259 5.35 10.33 -19.81
N GLU A 260 4.28 9.80 -20.45
CA GLU A 260 2.88 10.12 -20.20
C GLU A 260 2.32 9.37 -18.97
N LEU A 261 1.26 9.92 -18.37
CA LEU A 261 0.68 9.53 -17.07
C LEU A 261 0.06 8.11 -17.07
N SER A 262 0.84 7.11 -16.66
CA SER A 262 0.36 5.83 -16.12
C SER A 262 1.25 5.30 -14.97
N GLU A 263 1.98 6.19 -14.30
CA GLU A 263 3.10 5.84 -13.38
C GLU A 263 2.82 6.21 -11.92
N VAL A 264 1.58 6.54 -11.52
CA VAL A 264 1.32 7.16 -10.21
C VAL A 264 0.76 6.21 -9.15
N LEU A 265 1.42 6.17 -7.98
CA LEU A 265 0.82 5.67 -6.73
C LEU A 265 0.27 6.84 -5.91
N VAL A 266 -0.99 6.71 -5.46
CA VAL A 266 -1.65 7.68 -4.58
C VAL A 266 -1.80 7.09 -3.18
N ASP A 267 -1.18 7.73 -2.19
CA ASP A 267 -1.44 7.46 -0.78
C ASP A 267 -2.74 8.15 -0.34
N VAL A 268 -3.67 7.40 0.23
CA VAL A 268 -4.86 7.97 0.89
C VAL A 268 -4.77 7.77 2.41
N ALA A 269 -5.46 8.61 3.17
CA ALA A 269 -5.43 8.54 4.62
C ALA A 269 -6.12 7.28 5.18
N ASP A 270 -7.19 6.81 4.53
CA ASP A 270 -8.02 5.70 4.98
C ASP A 270 -8.95 5.18 3.86
N ALA A 271 -9.79 4.19 4.18
CA ALA A 271 -10.78 3.64 3.26
C ALA A 271 -11.84 4.68 2.82
N ALA A 272 -12.17 5.67 3.64
CA ALA A 272 -13.11 6.72 3.27
C ALA A 272 -12.49 7.69 2.24
N GLY A 273 -11.19 7.99 2.38
CA GLY A 273 -10.39 8.70 1.38
C GLY A 273 -10.34 7.96 0.05
N ALA A 274 -10.15 6.65 0.09
CA ALA A 274 -10.20 5.80 -1.11
C ALA A 274 -11.57 5.86 -1.81
N LEU A 275 -12.67 5.84 -1.06
CA LEU A 275 -14.02 5.98 -1.63
C LEU A 275 -14.23 7.33 -2.33
N ARG A 276 -13.77 8.43 -1.70
CA ARG A 276 -13.82 9.77 -2.30
C ARG A 276 -12.99 9.85 -3.58
N LEU A 277 -11.81 9.23 -3.60
CA LEU A 277 -10.96 9.14 -4.78
C LEU A 277 -11.65 8.38 -5.91
N ALA A 278 -12.23 7.22 -5.62
CA ALA A 278 -12.93 6.41 -6.62
C ALA A 278 -14.16 7.13 -7.20
N GLU A 279 -14.91 7.87 -6.36
CA GLU A 279 -16.02 8.71 -6.81
C GLU A 279 -15.54 9.82 -7.75
N TRP A 280 -14.44 10.50 -7.39
CA TRP A 280 -13.84 11.54 -8.23
C TRP A 280 -13.42 10.98 -9.59
N LEU A 281 -12.70 9.85 -9.63
CA LEU A 281 -12.29 9.18 -10.86
C LEU A 281 -13.49 8.82 -11.75
N GLY A 282 -14.50 8.18 -11.17
CA GLY A 282 -15.71 7.81 -11.93
C GLY A 282 -16.52 9.02 -12.42
N SER A 283 -16.46 10.16 -11.73
CA SER A 283 -17.08 11.41 -12.20
C SER A 283 -16.32 12.04 -13.37
N ALA A 284 -14.98 11.95 -13.36
CA ALA A 284 -14.11 12.51 -14.39
C ALA A 284 -14.26 11.77 -15.73
N GLU A 285 -14.46 10.45 -15.70
CA GLU A 285 -14.69 9.64 -16.91
C GLU A 285 -16.04 9.91 -17.58
N ARG A 286 -17.06 10.32 -16.82
CA ARG A 286 -18.44 10.53 -17.32
C ARG A 286 -18.68 11.88 -18.00
N GLY A 287 -17.72 12.82 -17.98
CA GLY A 287 -17.80 14.06 -18.74
C GLY A 287 -17.32 15.29 -17.97
N GLY A 288 -16.40 16.03 -18.59
CA GLY A 288 -15.84 17.26 -18.05
C GLY A 288 -16.89 18.34 -17.76
N ASN A 289 -17.26 18.48 -16.49
CA ASN A 289 -17.49 19.76 -15.83
C ASN A 289 -17.54 19.48 -14.33
N ALA A 290 -16.61 20.05 -13.56
CA ALA A 290 -16.77 20.12 -12.11
C ALA A 290 -18.11 20.82 -11.80
N PRO A 291 -18.84 20.44 -10.73
CA PRO A 291 -20.02 21.18 -10.35
C PRO A 291 -19.58 22.62 -10.09
N ALA A 292 -20.17 23.56 -10.84
CA ALA A 292 -19.96 24.98 -10.62
C ALA A 292 -20.19 25.24 -9.13
N GLN A 293 -19.13 25.65 -8.42
CA GLN A 293 -19.29 26.20 -7.09
C GLN A 293 -20.32 27.31 -7.25
N ALA A 294 -21.46 27.14 -6.60
CA ALA A 294 -22.47 28.17 -6.47
C ALA A 294 -21.75 29.37 -5.85
N SER A 295 -21.40 30.34 -6.69
CA SER A 295 -20.86 31.61 -6.26
C SER A 295 -22.03 32.31 -5.57
N GLY A 296 -22.16 32.07 -4.28
CA GLY A 296 -23.00 32.83 -3.37
C GLY A 296 -22.47 34.24 -3.34
N ARG A 297 -22.90 35.04 -4.32
CA ARG A 297 -22.73 36.47 -4.36
C ARG A 297 -23.58 37.03 -3.23
N ALA A 298 -22.98 37.25 -2.07
CA ALA A 298 -23.59 38.07 -1.03
C ALA A 298 -23.82 39.47 -1.62
N PRO A 299 -25.03 40.05 -1.53
CA PRO A 299 -25.24 41.42 -1.92
C PRO A 299 -24.59 42.32 -0.87
N ALA A 300 -23.89 43.34 -1.36
CA ALA A 300 -23.41 44.45 -0.55
C ALA A 300 -24.61 45.26 -0.06
N GLU A 301 -24.74 45.42 1.26
CA GLU A 301 -25.53 46.51 1.84
C GLU A 301 -24.61 47.40 2.68
N ALA A 302 -24.52 48.65 2.24
CA ALA A 302 -23.98 49.76 2.98
C ALA A 302 -25.12 50.45 3.73
N GLY A 303 -24.86 50.81 5.00
CA GLY A 303 -25.48 51.98 5.61
C GLY A 303 -26.30 51.75 6.87
N GLY A 304 -25.72 52.13 8.01
CA GLY A 304 -26.34 53.17 8.84
C GLY A 304 -26.94 52.78 10.20
N SER A 305 -26.62 53.65 11.16
CA SER A 305 -27.28 53.98 12.43
C SER A 305 -27.04 53.12 13.69
N GLU A 306 -26.25 53.75 14.57
CA GLU A 306 -26.35 53.83 16.03
C GLU A 306 -27.65 53.34 16.66
N THR A 307 -27.54 52.54 17.74
CA THR A 307 -28.20 52.87 19.01
C THR A 307 -27.44 52.24 20.18
N GLU A 308 -26.98 53.09 21.10
CA GLU A 308 -26.67 52.77 22.49
C GLU A 308 -27.77 51.93 23.16
N LEU A 309 -27.40 51.06 24.11
CA LEU A 309 -28.08 50.91 25.41
C LEU A 309 -27.26 49.97 26.33
N GLN A 310 -26.54 50.62 27.25
CA GLN A 310 -26.30 50.26 28.65
C GLN A 310 -27.02 49.03 29.24
N ASN A 311 -26.27 48.10 29.87
CA ASN A 311 -26.16 47.94 31.33
C ASN A 311 -25.75 46.52 31.76
N GLY A 312 -24.84 46.45 32.74
CA GLY A 312 -24.94 45.49 33.85
C GLY A 312 -23.88 44.39 33.97
N GLU A 313 -22.73 44.71 34.59
CA GLU A 313 -21.99 43.73 35.41
C GLU A 313 -22.83 43.31 36.65
N PRO A 314 -22.56 42.14 37.25
CA PRO A 314 -21.70 42.17 38.44
C PRO A 314 -20.68 41.03 38.56
N ARG A 315 -19.45 41.43 38.88
CA ARG A 315 -18.52 40.95 39.94
C ARG A 315 -18.52 39.47 40.41
N ASN A 316 -17.32 38.88 40.26
CA ASN A 316 -16.47 38.16 41.22
C ASN A 316 -17.02 37.04 42.14
N GLY A 317 -16.32 35.89 42.13
CA GLY A 317 -16.19 35.00 43.29
C GLY A 317 -15.30 33.78 43.01
N GLU A 318 -14.01 33.90 43.38
CA GLU A 318 -13.12 32.92 44.07
C GLU A 318 -13.06 31.45 43.61
N GLN A 319 -11.90 30.97 43.12
CA GLN A 319 -10.81 30.29 43.85
C GLN A 319 -11.17 28.93 44.49
N GLY A 320 -10.53 27.86 43.98
CA GLY A 320 -10.47 26.53 44.61
C GLY A 320 -9.71 25.51 43.78
N THR A 321 -8.43 25.31 44.08
CA THR A 321 -7.49 24.32 43.51
C THR A 321 -7.70 22.90 44.12
N PRO A 322 -6.98 21.83 43.72
CA PRO A 322 -7.57 20.53 43.43
C PRO A 322 -7.27 19.45 44.48
N ARG A 323 -7.87 18.27 44.30
CA ARG A 323 -7.36 16.97 44.76
C ARG A 323 -7.49 15.95 43.64
#